data_AF-A0A1G2XCR1-F1
#
_entry.id   AF-A0A1G2XCR1-F1
#
_cell.length_a   1.000
_cell.length_b   1.000
_cell.length_c   1.000
_cell.angle_alpha   90.00
_cell.angle_beta   90.00
_cell.angle_gamma   90.00
#
_symmetry.space_group_name_H-M   'P 1'
#
loop_
_entity.id
_entity.type
_entity.pdbx_description
1 polymer ?
#
loop_
_entity_poly.entity_id
_entity_poly.type
_entity_poly.pdbx_seq_one_letter_code
_entity_poly.pdbx_strand_id
1 'polypeptide(L)'
;MNKKITAGLTILFAAAVAFGSEESSGAAGQQSIFDGSMAEAIWAVIAFLVLLIVLGKIAWKPLLKTLQAREDTIRQQLAAAETARLKAEKLFNEYKQQGIELIEKAVSRATQIEKDSIEKAGREAIIMKEHAIVEINAAKDAASQQLWQQVGDMVLALGQEVIGRSITTDDNKRLIGEATAKLRSEKSTVESSQ
;
A
#
# COMPACT_ATOMS: atom_id res chain seq x y z
N MET A 1 -20.80 -45.76 6.69
CA MET A 1 -21.80 -46.77 6.29
C MET A 1 -21.38 -48.11 6.89
N ASN A 2 -22.02 -48.53 7.98
CA ASN A 2 -21.50 -49.59 8.85
C ASN A 2 -21.80 -50.97 8.24
N LYS A 3 -20.77 -51.61 7.65
CA LYS A 3 -20.82 -52.95 7.03
C LYS A 3 -21.44 -54.05 7.90
N LYS A 4 -21.53 -53.85 9.22
CA LYS A 4 -22.15 -54.79 10.17
C LYS A 4 -23.68 -54.86 10.08
N ILE A 5 -24.34 -53.76 9.67
CA ILE A 5 -25.81 -53.70 9.58
C ILE A 5 -26.29 -54.37 8.28
N THR A 6 -25.59 -54.13 7.18
CA THR A 6 -25.83 -54.82 5.91
C THR A 6 -25.57 -56.32 6.03
N ALA A 7 -24.48 -56.73 6.70
CA ALA A 7 -24.20 -58.14 6.95
C ALA A 7 -25.28 -58.83 7.80
N GLY A 8 -25.78 -58.16 8.85
CA GLY A 8 -26.86 -58.69 9.68
C GLY A 8 -28.18 -58.86 8.93
N LEU A 9 -28.56 -57.88 8.09
CA LEU A 9 -29.78 -57.92 7.29
C LEU A 9 -29.70 -58.97 6.17
N THR A 10 -28.54 -59.13 5.52
CA THR A 10 -28.35 -60.17 4.52
C THR A 10 -28.35 -61.57 5.14
N ILE A 11 -27.82 -61.74 6.35
CA ILE A 11 -27.86 -63.03 7.07
C ILE A 11 -29.29 -63.36 7.50
N LEU A 12 -30.08 -62.37 7.94
CA LEU A 12 -31.47 -62.58 8.33
C LEU A 12 -32.37 -62.92 7.14
N PHE A 13 -32.15 -62.28 5.99
CA PHE A 13 -32.84 -62.62 4.74
C PHE A 13 -32.43 -64.01 4.22
N ALA A 14 -31.14 -64.36 4.31
CA ALA A 14 -30.66 -65.70 3.95
C ALA A 14 -31.17 -66.80 4.89
N ALA A 15 -31.31 -66.52 6.20
CA ALA A 15 -31.85 -67.48 7.17
C ALA A 15 -33.35 -67.73 6.96
N ALA A 16 -34.15 -66.73 6.57
CA ALA A 16 -35.55 -66.95 6.19
C ALA A 16 -35.69 -67.82 4.93
N VAL A 17 -34.75 -67.69 3.98
CA VAL A 17 -34.70 -68.55 2.78
C VAL A 17 -34.19 -69.95 3.12
N ALA A 18 -33.23 -70.09 4.04
CA ALA A 18 -32.66 -71.37 4.44
C ALA A 18 -33.56 -72.18 5.40
N PHE A 19 -34.34 -71.52 6.27
CA PHE A 19 -35.31 -72.19 7.13
C PHE A 19 -36.58 -72.61 6.36
N GLY A 20 -36.74 -72.14 5.12
CA GLY A 20 -37.78 -72.59 4.19
C GLY A 20 -37.35 -73.71 3.24
N SER A 21 -36.11 -74.23 3.35
CA SER A 21 -35.57 -75.23 2.44
C SER A 21 -35.04 -76.46 3.17
N GLU A 22 -35.93 -77.23 3.75
CA GLU A 22 -35.78 -78.69 3.86
C GLU A 22 -36.81 -79.33 2.92
N GLU A 23 -36.28 -79.81 1.78
CA GLU A 23 -36.80 -80.88 0.94
C GLU A 23 -38.33 -80.98 0.74
N SER A 24 -38.86 -80.31 -0.30
CA SER A 24 -39.93 -80.90 -1.10
C SER A 24 -39.72 -80.60 -2.59
N SER A 25 -39.48 -81.67 -3.33
CA SER A 25 -39.47 -81.69 -4.78
C SER A 25 -40.87 -81.39 -5.32
N GLY A 26 -41.01 -80.35 -6.14
CA GLY A 26 -42.12 -80.23 -7.08
C GLY A 26 -42.89 -78.90 -7.07
N ALA A 27 -42.85 -78.26 -8.23
CA ALA A 27 -43.80 -77.30 -8.78
C ALA A 27 -44.03 -75.96 -8.05
N ALA A 28 -44.03 -74.91 -8.88
CA ALA A 28 -44.50 -73.57 -8.55
C ALA A 28 -45.91 -73.64 -7.94
N GLY A 29 -46.00 -73.44 -6.64
CA GLY A 29 -47.26 -73.39 -5.90
C GLY A 29 -47.06 -72.49 -4.70
N GLN A 30 -47.87 -71.45 -4.61
CA GLN A 30 -48.04 -70.57 -3.47
C GLN A 30 -48.01 -71.39 -2.16
N GLN A 31 -46.92 -71.32 -1.39
CA GLN A 31 -46.90 -71.86 -0.03
C GLN A 31 -47.87 -71.04 0.83
N SER A 32 -49.10 -71.53 0.95
CA SER A 32 -50.10 -71.00 1.86
C SER A 32 -49.75 -71.41 3.28
N ILE A 33 -49.30 -70.42 4.07
CA ILE A 33 -49.12 -70.39 5.53
C ILE A 33 -50.34 -70.84 6.36
N PHE A 34 -51.41 -71.30 5.71
CA PHE A 34 -52.69 -71.68 6.30
C PHE A 34 -53.07 -73.15 6.06
N ASP A 35 -52.25 -73.95 5.35
CA ASP A 35 -52.46 -75.40 5.19
C ASP A 35 -51.79 -76.24 6.30
N GLY A 36 -50.97 -75.60 7.14
CA GLY A 36 -50.30 -76.20 8.29
C GLY A 36 -51.15 -76.21 9.56
N SER A 37 -50.93 -77.20 10.42
CA SER A 37 -51.63 -77.34 11.71
C SER A 37 -51.60 -76.04 12.55
N MET A 38 -52.58 -75.80 13.43
CA MET A 38 -52.63 -74.59 14.31
C MET A 38 -51.33 -74.34 15.11
N ALA A 39 -50.50 -75.36 15.31
CA ALA A 39 -49.19 -75.25 15.94
C ALA A 39 -48.16 -74.50 15.08
N GLU A 40 -48.20 -74.64 13.75
CA GLU A 40 -47.27 -73.97 12.82
C GLU A 40 -47.54 -72.46 12.76
N ALA A 41 -48.81 -72.04 12.79
CA ALA A 41 -49.19 -70.64 12.86
C ALA A 41 -48.68 -69.96 14.15
N ILE A 42 -48.73 -70.66 15.29
CA ILE A 42 -48.20 -70.15 16.56
C ILE A 42 -46.67 -69.96 16.48
N TRP A 43 -45.95 -70.92 15.91
CA TRP A 43 -44.50 -70.78 15.71
C TRP A 43 -44.12 -69.67 14.73
N ALA A 44 -44.91 -69.47 13.66
CA ALA A 44 -44.72 -68.35 12.74
C ALA A 44 -44.94 -67.00 13.42
N VAL A 45 -45.96 -66.87 14.28
CA VAL A 45 -46.20 -65.66 15.08
C VAL A 45 -45.08 -65.41 16.08
N ILE A 46 -44.56 -66.46 16.74
CA ILE A 46 -43.40 -66.36 17.64
C ILE A 46 -42.16 -65.89 16.86
N ALA A 47 -41.87 -66.48 15.70
CA ALA A 47 -40.77 -66.06 14.85
C ALA A 47 -40.91 -64.60 14.38
N PHE A 48 -42.13 -64.17 14.01
CA PHE A 48 -42.44 -62.79 13.65
C PHE A 48 -42.24 -61.82 14.83
N LEU A 49 -42.67 -62.19 16.04
CA LEU A 49 -42.45 -61.41 17.26
C LEU A 49 -40.97 -61.28 17.60
N VAL A 50 -40.21 -62.37 17.52
CA VAL A 50 -38.76 -62.37 17.74
C VAL A 50 -38.07 -61.47 16.71
N LEU A 51 -38.43 -61.58 15.43
CA LEU A 51 -37.93 -60.69 14.37
C LEU A 51 -38.23 -59.23 14.67
N LEU A 52 -39.48 -58.92 15.06
CA LEU A 52 -39.93 -57.55 15.36
C LEU A 52 -39.14 -56.97 16.54
N ILE A 53 -38.90 -57.75 17.59
CA ILE A 53 -38.09 -57.31 18.74
C ILE A 53 -36.64 -57.03 18.33
N VAL A 54 -36.04 -57.90 17.51
CA VAL A 54 -34.68 -57.73 17.00
C VAL A 54 -34.58 -56.48 16.12
N LEU A 55 -35.53 -56.28 15.20
CA LEU A 55 -35.58 -55.09 14.33
C LEU A 55 -35.84 -53.81 15.12
N GLY A 56 -36.77 -53.86 16.08
CA GLY A 56 -37.10 -52.78 17.00
C GLY A 56 -35.89 -52.24 17.73
N LYS A 57 -35.09 -53.15 18.30
CA LYS A 57 -33.92 -52.77 19.11
C LYS A 57 -32.72 -52.33 18.27
N ILE A 58 -32.54 -52.89 17.07
CA ILE A 58 -31.34 -52.68 16.25
C ILE A 58 -31.53 -51.54 15.23
N ALA A 59 -32.71 -51.36 14.65
CA ALA A 59 -32.94 -50.37 13.58
C ALA A 59 -33.27 -48.95 14.08
N TRP A 60 -33.89 -48.82 15.26
CA TRP A 60 -34.25 -47.50 15.81
C TRP A 60 -33.03 -46.66 16.20
N LYS A 61 -32.00 -47.28 16.80
CA LYS A 61 -30.77 -46.59 17.20
C LYS A 61 -30.03 -45.91 16.04
N PRO A 62 -29.71 -46.58 14.92
CA PRO A 62 -29.03 -45.94 13.80
C PRO A 62 -29.93 -44.89 13.11
N LEU A 63 -31.25 -45.08 13.05
CA LEU A 63 -32.16 -44.10 12.46
C LEU A 63 -32.18 -42.78 13.25
N LEU A 64 -32.32 -42.85 14.57
CA LEU A 64 -32.26 -41.65 15.42
C LEU A 64 -30.88 -40.98 15.35
N LYS A 65 -29.80 -41.77 15.30
CA LYS A 65 -28.44 -41.24 15.20
C LYS A 65 -28.21 -40.49 13.88
N THR A 66 -28.76 -40.94 12.75
CA THR A 66 -28.60 -40.23 11.48
C THR A 66 -29.43 -38.95 11.42
N LEU A 67 -30.63 -38.94 12.02
CA LEU A 67 -31.45 -37.74 12.12
C LEU A 67 -30.77 -36.69 13.01
N GLN A 68 -30.30 -37.08 14.21
CA GLN A 68 -29.55 -36.19 15.11
C GLN A 68 -28.28 -35.66 14.44
N ALA A 69 -27.52 -36.52 13.75
CA ALA A 69 -26.32 -36.07 13.03
C ALA A 69 -26.63 -35.04 11.94
N ARG A 70 -27.77 -35.18 11.23
CA ARG A 70 -28.21 -34.19 10.24
C ARG A 70 -28.61 -32.88 10.91
N GLU A 71 -29.37 -32.94 12.00
CA GLU A 71 -29.78 -31.78 12.78
C GLU A 71 -28.58 -31.01 13.33
N ASP A 72 -27.62 -31.71 13.95
CA ASP A 72 -26.39 -31.12 14.48
C ASP A 72 -25.53 -30.51 13.38
N THR A 73 -25.44 -31.16 12.22
CA THR A 73 -24.70 -30.62 11.06
C THR A 73 -25.34 -29.32 10.57
N ILE A 74 -26.67 -29.27 10.45
CA ILE A 74 -27.38 -28.06 10.01
C ILE A 74 -27.19 -26.94 11.03
N ARG A 75 -27.32 -27.24 12.33
CA ARG A 75 -27.07 -26.27 13.41
C ARG A 75 -25.64 -25.73 13.38
N GLN A 76 -24.66 -26.60 13.20
CA GLN A 76 -23.25 -26.20 13.09
C GLN A 76 -23.00 -25.34 11.86
N GLN A 77 -23.55 -25.71 10.70
CA GLN A 77 -23.43 -24.92 9.48
C GLN A 77 -24.08 -23.55 9.62
N LEU A 78 -25.26 -23.47 10.25
CA LEU A 78 -25.95 -22.20 10.49
C LEU A 78 -25.17 -21.30 11.44
N ALA A 79 -24.67 -21.85 12.56
CA ALA A 79 -23.83 -21.11 13.49
C ALA A 79 -22.50 -20.66 12.85
N ALA A 80 -21.89 -21.50 12.02
CA ALA A 80 -20.69 -21.14 11.27
C ALA A 80 -20.98 -20.03 10.25
N ALA A 81 -22.11 -20.08 9.54
CA ALA A 81 -22.52 -19.04 8.60
C ALA A 81 -22.80 -17.71 9.31
N GLU A 82 -23.49 -17.73 10.46
CA GLU A 82 -23.78 -16.53 11.25
C GLU A 82 -22.50 -15.91 11.79
N THR A 83 -21.60 -16.71 12.37
CA THR A 83 -20.31 -16.21 12.85
C THR A 83 -19.43 -15.69 11.72
N ALA A 84 -19.43 -16.33 10.55
CA ALA A 84 -18.73 -15.84 9.37
C ALA A 84 -19.30 -14.49 8.89
N ARG A 85 -20.64 -14.36 8.85
CA ARG A 85 -21.31 -13.10 8.50
C ARG A 85 -20.96 -11.98 9.47
N LEU A 86 -21.03 -12.24 10.78
CA LEU A 86 -20.67 -11.25 11.81
C LEU A 86 -19.20 -10.84 11.74
N LYS A 87 -18.28 -11.79 11.48
CA LYS A 87 -16.86 -11.48 11.28
C LYS A 87 -16.65 -10.63 10.03
N ALA A 88 -17.28 -11.00 8.91
CA ALA A 88 -17.18 -10.24 7.67
C ALA A 88 -17.72 -8.81 7.85
N GLU A 89 -18.84 -8.64 8.54
CA GLU A 89 -19.43 -7.33 8.83
C GLU A 89 -18.53 -6.47 9.74
N LYS A 90 -17.93 -7.08 10.77
CA LYS A 90 -16.94 -6.41 11.62
C LYS A 90 -15.70 -5.97 10.83
N LEU A 91 -15.11 -6.89 10.06
CA LEU A 91 -13.95 -6.59 9.23
C LEU A 91 -14.27 -5.49 8.21
N PHE A 92 -15.43 -5.57 7.55
CA PHE A 92 -15.85 -4.55 6.59
C PHE A 92 -15.96 -3.17 7.24
N ASN A 93 -16.58 -3.08 8.42
CA ASN A 93 -16.68 -1.82 9.14
C ASN A 93 -15.31 -1.30 9.60
N GLU A 94 -14.42 -2.19 10.05
CA GLU A 94 -13.06 -1.83 10.43
C GLU A 94 -12.26 -1.31 9.24
N TYR A 95 -12.24 -2.02 8.11
CA TYR A 95 -11.58 -1.57 6.88
C TYR A 95 -12.18 -0.28 6.33
N LYS A 96 -13.49 -0.09 6.45
CA LYS A 96 -14.15 1.16 6.06
C LYS A 96 -13.67 2.32 6.94
N GLN A 97 -13.60 2.14 8.25
CA GLN A 97 -13.09 3.16 9.17
C GLN A 97 -11.60 3.46 8.91
N GLN A 98 -10.77 2.42 8.78
CA GLN A 98 -9.35 2.58 8.44
C GLN A 98 -9.16 3.29 7.09
N GLY A 99 -10.00 2.98 6.10
CA GLY A 99 -9.99 3.64 4.79
C GLY A 99 -10.32 5.12 4.88
N ILE A 100 -11.36 5.48 5.65
CA ILE A 100 -11.72 6.89 5.89
C ILE A 100 -10.59 7.62 6.61
N GLU A 101 -10.02 7.03 7.67
CA GLU A 101 -8.91 7.61 8.44
C GLU A 101 -7.65 7.79 7.57
N LEU A 102 -7.37 6.82 6.68
CA LEU A 102 -6.25 6.90 5.74
C LEU A 102 -6.44 8.05 4.75
N ILE A 103 -7.65 8.21 4.20
CA ILE A 103 -7.99 9.31 3.29
C ILE A 103 -7.85 10.64 4.01
N GLU A 104 -8.38 10.76 5.23
CA GLU A 104 -8.27 11.99 6.03
C GLU A 104 -6.81 12.33 6.33
N LYS A 105 -6.00 11.36 6.74
CA LYS A 105 -4.55 11.54 6.95
C LYS A 105 -3.82 11.91 5.67
N ALA A 106 -4.21 11.34 4.52
CA ALA A 106 -3.61 11.66 3.23
C ALA A 106 -3.93 13.10 2.80
N VAL A 107 -5.19 13.51 2.92
CA VAL A 107 -5.64 14.89 2.63
C VAL A 107 -4.97 15.88 3.57
N SER A 108 -4.94 15.60 4.88
CA SER A 108 -4.26 16.43 5.87
C SER A 108 -2.77 16.58 5.53
N ARG A 109 -2.07 15.48 5.24
CA ARG A 109 -0.65 15.56 4.83
C ARG A 109 -0.45 16.32 3.52
N ALA A 110 -1.31 16.11 2.52
CA ALA A 110 -1.21 16.83 1.25
C ALA A 110 -1.36 18.34 1.45
N THR A 111 -2.35 18.78 2.25
CA THR A 111 -2.54 20.20 2.55
C THR A 111 -1.39 20.81 3.35
N GLN A 112 -0.76 20.05 4.26
CA GLN A 112 0.44 20.51 4.96
C GLN A 112 1.64 20.64 4.02
N ILE A 113 1.87 19.65 3.16
CA ILE A 113 2.93 19.69 2.16
C ILE A 113 2.74 20.87 1.20
N GLU A 114 1.51 21.13 0.77
CA GLU A 114 1.18 22.26 -0.08
C GLU A 114 1.51 23.59 0.60
N LYS A 115 1.09 23.78 1.86
CA LYS A 115 1.41 24.97 2.65
C LYS A 115 2.91 25.15 2.84
N ASP A 116 3.61 24.10 3.26
CA ASP A 116 5.06 24.12 3.46
C ASP A 116 5.79 24.42 2.14
N SER A 117 5.31 23.87 1.02
CA SER A 117 5.88 24.11 -0.31
C SER A 117 5.68 25.56 -0.74
N ILE A 118 4.50 26.14 -0.52
CA ILE A 118 4.22 27.54 -0.84
C ILE A 118 5.08 28.46 0.05
N GLU A 119 5.20 28.17 1.33
CA GLU A 119 6.01 28.96 2.26
C GLU A 119 7.51 28.89 1.90
N LYS A 120 8.03 27.70 1.59
CA LYS A 120 9.41 27.52 1.14
C LYS A 120 9.67 28.25 -0.18
N ALA A 121 8.81 28.06 -1.19
CA ALA A 121 8.93 28.75 -2.47
C ALA A 121 8.86 30.27 -2.30
N GLY A 122 7.98 30.77 -1.42
CA GLY A 122 7.90 32.21 -1.09
C GLY A 122 9.18 32.74 -0.45
N ARG A 123 9.76 32.02 0.51
CA ARG A 123 11.04 32.38 1.13
C ARG A 123 12.19 32.36 0.13
N GLU A 124 12.28 31.31 -0.68
CA GLU A 124 13.31 31.17 -1.72
C GLU A 124 13.20 32.28 -2.76
N ALA A 125 11.98 32.66 -3.16
CA ALA A 125 11.76 33.78 -4.07
C ALA A 125 12.23 35.12 -3.49
N ILE A 126 11.99 35.36 -2.19
CA ILE A 126 12.48 36.57 -1.50
C ILE A 126 14.01 36.58 -1.47
N ILE A 127 14.63 35.46 -1.08
CA ILE A 127 16.09 35.30 -1.05
C ILE A 127 16.69 35.53 -2.44
N MET A 128 16.12 34.90 -3.47
CA MET A 128 16.55 35.08 -4.85
C MET A 128 16.44 36.53 -5.31
N LYS A 129 15.35 37.23 -4.96
CA LYS A 129 15.17 38.65 -5.27
C LYS A 129 16.23 39.50 -4.59
N GLU A 130 16.53 39.25 -3.32
CA GLU A 130 17.55 39.98 -2.58
C GLU A 130 18.94 39.78 -3.21
N HIS A 131 19.30 38.53 -3.53
CA HIS A 131 20.53 38.23 -4.26
C HIS A 131 20.60 38.93 -5.61
N ALA A 132 19.53 38.93 -6.39
CA ALA A 132 19.47 39.62 -7.67
C ALA A 132 19.67 41.14 -7.52
N ILE A 133 19.12 41.76 -6.48
CA ILE A 133 19.32 43.19 -6.20
C ILE A 133 20.79 43.47 -5.85
N VAL A 134 21.41 42.63 -5.02
CA VAL A 134 22.84 42.74 -4.67
C VAL A 134 23.71 42.61 -5.91
N GLU A 135 23.44 41.62 -6.77
CA GLU A 135 24.17 41.42 -8.03
C GLU A 135 23.99 42.59 -9.00
N ILE A 136 22.77 43.13 -9.13
CA ILE A 136 22.49 44.31 -9.97
C ILE A 136 23.28 45.52 -9.48
N ASN A 137 23.32 45.76 -8.18
CA ASN A 137 24.07 46.89 -7.62
C ASN A 137 25.58 46.72 -7.86
N ALA A 138 26.12 45.53 -7.61
CA ALA A 138 27.52 45.23 -7.89
C ALA A 138 27.87 45.40 -9.38
N ALA A 139 26.99 44.94 -10.28
CA ALA A 139 27.16 45.11 -11.73
C ALA A 139 27.09 46.58 -12.16
N LYS A 140 26.20 47.37 -11.55
CA LYS A 140 26.08 48.82 -11.80
C LYS A 140 27.34 49.56 -11.36
N ASP A 141 27.89 49.21 -10.20
CA ASP A 141 29.11 49.82 -9.69
C ASP A 141 30.31 49.47 -10.58
N ALA A 142 30.43 48.21 -10.99
CA ALA A 142 31.44 47.78 -11.95
C ALA A 142 31.31 48.49 -13.32
N ALA A 143 30.10 48.60 -13.86
CA ALA A 143 29.83 49.34 -15.10
C ALA A 143 30.18 50.84 -14.96
N SER A 144 29.87 51.43 -13.80
CA SER A 144 30.21 52.84 -13.54
C SER A 144 31.72 53.05 -13.48
N GLN A 145 32.47 52.13 -12.85
CA GLN A 145 33.95 52.18 -12.85
C GLN A 145 34.53 52.05 -14.27
N GLN A 146 33.98 51.16 -15.09
CA GLN A 146 34.39 51.01 -16.49
C GLN A 146 34.12 52.28 -17.31
N LEU A 147 32.98 52.95 -17.09
CA LEU A 147 32.68 54.24 -17.72
C LEU A 147 33.70 55.32 -17.32
N TRP A 148 34.05 55.41 -16.04
CA TRP A 148 35.08 56.36 -15.59
C TRP A 148 36.45 56.09 -16.19
N GLN A 149 36.83 54.82 -16.34
CA GLN A 149 38.07 54.44 -17.04
C GLN A 149 38.04 54.89 -18.51
N GLN A 150 36.95 54.60 -19.24
CA GLN A 150 36.81 55.04 -20.64
C GLN A 150 36.82 56.56 -20.79
N VAL A 151 36.17 57.29 -19.88
CA VAL A 151 36.21 58.76 -19.88
C VAL A 151 37.63 59.27 -19.59
N GLY A 152 38.35 58.65 -18.65
CA GLY A 152 39.74 58.96 -18.37
C GLY A 152 40.63 58.80 -19.60
N ASP A 153 40.47 57.69 -20.33
CA ASP A 153 41.21 57.41 -21.56
C ASP A 153 40.87 58.44 -22.67
N MET A 154 39.60 58.80 -22.83
CA MET A 154 39.18 59.84 -23.78
C MET A 154 39.73 61.23 -23.41
N VAL A 155 39.71 61.60 -22.13
CA VAL A 155 40.25 62.89 -21.66
C VAL A 155 41.76 62.94 -21.85
N LEU A 156 42.47 61.85 -21.59
CA LEU A 156 43.91 61.76 -21.82
C LEU A 156 44.25 61.89 -23.31
N ALA A 157 43.52 61.19 -24.18
CA ALA A 157 43.70 61.27 -25.63
C ALA A 157 43.43 62.70 -26.17
N LEU A 158 42.35 63.34 -25.72
CA LEU A 158 42.03 64.72 -26.08
C LEU A 158 43.09 65.70 -25.54
N GLY A 159 43.55 65.51 -24.31
CA GLY A 159 44.61 66.32 -23.71
C GLY A 159 45.92 66.22 -24.50
N GLN A 160 46.31 65.03 -24.92
CA GLN A 160 47.47 64.81 -25.79
C GLN A 160 47.33 65.53 -27.14
N GLU A 161 46.16 65.47 -27.77
CA GLU A 161 45.92 66.15 -29.05
C GLU A 161 45.92 67.68 -28.93
N VAL A 162 45.26 68.24 -27.89
CA VAL A 162 45.21 69.68 -27.65
C VAL A 162 46.58 70.25 -27.28
N ILE A 163 47.29 69.62 -26.34
CA ILE A 163 48.65 70.04 -25.94
C ILE A 163 49.61 69.92 -27.13
N GLY A 164 49.51 68.84 -27.91
CA GLY A 164 50.31 68.65 -29.11
C GLY A 164 50.09 69.75 -30.15
N ARG A 165 48.90 70.35 -30.21
CA ARG A 165 48.55 71.42 -31.15
C ARG A 165 48.78 72.84 -30.61
N SER A 166 48.76 73.04 -29.29
CA SER A 166 48.90 74.36 -28.65
C SER A 166 50.30 74.68 -28.13
N ILE A 167 51.26 73.75 -28.19
CA ILE A 167 52.62 74.01 -27.70
C ILE A 167 53.35 74.99 -28.64
N THR A 168 53.85 76.09 -28.08
CA THR A 168 54.72 77.04 -28.78
C THR A 168 56.17 76.87 -28.33
N THR A 169 57.12 77.36 -29.14
CA THR A 169 58.56 77.30 -28.81
C THR A 169 58.90 77.97 -27.48
N ASP A 170 58.11 78.97 -27.07
CA ASP A 170 58.30 79.71 -25.82
C ASP A 170 57.82 78.90 -24.59
N ASP A 171 56.71 78.17 -24.72
CA ASP A 171 56.23 77.23 -23.69
C ASP A 171 57.23 76.10 -23.43
N ASN A 172 57.84 75.55 -24.48
CA ASN A 172 58.89 74.53 -24.33
C ASN A 172 60.09 75.05 -23.53
N LYS A 173 60.55 76.28 -23.81
CA LYS A 173 61.65 76.89 -23.05
C LYS A 173 61.28 77.12 -21.58
N ARG A 174 60.06 77.59 -21.31
CA ARG A 174 59.55 77.79 -19.94
C ARG A 174 59.44 76.47 -19.17
N LEU A 175 58.89 75.42 -19.78
CA LEU A 175 58.75 74.08 -19.19
C LEU A 175 60.11 73.42 -18.90
N ILE A 176 61.09 73.56 -19.81
CA ILE A 176 62.47 73.12 -19.57
C ILE A 176 63.09 73.89 -18.40
N GLY A 177 62.85 75.20 -18.31
CA GLY A 177 63.27 76.04 -17.19
C GLY A 177 62.69 75.61 -15.85
N GLU A 178 61.38 75.37 -15.78
CA GLU A 178 60.72 74.89 -14.56
C GLU A 178 61.17 73.48 -14.16
N ALA A 179 61.32 72.54 -15.12
CA ALA A 179 61.80 71.19 -14.83
C ALA A 179 63.23 71.19 -14.28
N THR A 180 64.12 71.98 -14.88
CA THR A 180 65.50 72.12 -14.38
C THR A 180 65.58 72.84 -13.04
N ALA A 181 64.67 73.79 -12.77
CA ALA A 181 64.54 74.45 -11.48
C ALA A 181 64.04 73.49 -10.39
N LYS A 182 63.04 72.64 -10.68
CA LYS A 182 62.51 71.64 -9.73
C LYS A 182 63.53 70.57 -9.38
N LEU A 183 64.28 70.07 -10.37
CA LEU A 183 65.39 69.13 -10.14
C LEU A 183 66.51 69.76 -9.30
N ARG A 184 66.77 71.05 -9.50
CA ARG A 184 67.75 71.80 -8.70
C ARG A 184 67.26 72.00 -7.25
N SER A 185 65.98 72.31 -7.05
CA SER A 185 65.42 72.49 -5.70
C SER A 185 65.39 71.17 -4.91
N GLU A 186 64.96 70.08 -5.55
CA GLU A 186 64.89 68.75 -4.91
C GLU A 186 66.28 68.25 -4.53
N LYS A 187 67.29 68.50 -5.38
CA LYS A 187 68.69 68.21 -5.05
C LYS A 187 69.22 69.05 -3.88
N SER A 188 68.84 70.33 -3.78
CA SER A 188 69.26 71.20 -2.68
C SER A 188 68.62 70.84 -1.33
N THR A 189 67.40 70.30 -1.32
CA THR A 189 66.73 69.83 -0.09
C THR A 189 67.29 68.52 0.45
N VAL A 190 67.88 67.68 -0.42
CA VAL A 190 68.54 66.43 -0.03
C VAL A 190 69.92 66.70 0.58
N GLU A 191 70.62 67.75 0.16
CA GLU A 191 71.96 68.12 0.67
C GLU A 191 71.92 68.92 1.99
N SER A 192 70.79 69.53 2.38
CA SER A 192 70.66 70.31 3.62
C SER A 192 70.15 69.53 4.85
N SER A 193 69.90 68.22 4.72
CA SER A 193 69.43 67.35 5.81
C SER A 193 70.45 66.28 6.22
N GLN A 194 71.73 66.44 5.84
CA GLN A 194 72.87 65.72 6.41
C GLN A 194 73.80 66.66 7.17
#